data_AF-A0A645BTW1-F1
#
_entry.id   AF-A0A645BTW1-F1
#
_cell.length_a   1.000
_cell.length_b   1.000
_cell.length_c   1.000
_cell.angle_alpha   90.00
_cell.angle_beta   90.00
_cell.angle_gamma   90.00
#
_symmetry.space_group_name_H-M   'P 1'
#
loop_
_entity.id
_entity.type
_entity.pdbx_description
1 polymer ?
#
loop_
_entity_poly.entity_id
_entity_poly.type
_entity_poly.pdbx_seq_one_letter_code
_entity_poly.pdbx_strand_id
1 'polypeptide(L)'
;MKKILFLILFLFVSCSDNKVDEKRFYDMYKEILVVRKLNEDTAVANPLVKELYKKKNYSQEEFKKDYFELANDSKTFIRKVDSIRAVVYDTTKNIEKNTKEEDKNTSPN
;
A
#
# COMPACT_ATOMS: atom_id res chain seq x y z
N MET A 1 45.75 -24.80 16.83
CA MET A 1 44.75 -24.99 15.75
C MET A 1 43.35 -24.87 16.35
N LYS A 2 42.74 -23.67 16.40
CA LYS A 2 41.38 -23.47 16.96
C LYS A 2 40.86 -22.02 16.78
N LYS A 3 41.03 -21.38 15.61
CA LYS A 3 40.48 -20.03 15.36
C LYS A 3 40.02 -19.79 13.91
N ILE A 4 39.58 -20.83 13.21
CA ILE A 4 39.10 -20.72 11.81
C ILE A 4 37.78 -21.48 11.64
N LEU A 5 36.81 -21.25 12.55
CA LEU A 5 35.49 -21.89 12.42
C LEU A 5 34.30 -20.93 12.55
N PHE A 6 34.55 -19.63 12.82
CA PHE A 6 33.47 -18.66 13.02
C PHE A 6 33.17 -17.74 11.82
N LEU A 7 33.88 -17.87 10.70
CA LEU A 7 33.72 -16.94 9.56
C LEU A 7 32.74 -17.42 8.46
N ILE A 8 32.26 -18.66 8.53
CA ILE A 8 31.47 -19.27 7.44
C ILE A 8 29.95 -19.05 7.61
N LEU A 9 29.48 -18.65 8.80
CA LEU A 9 28.04 -18.53 9.06
C LEU A 9 27.40 -17.23 8.54
N PHE A 10 28.17 -16.26 8.03
CA PHE A 10 27.65 -14.99 7.51
C PHE A 10 27.34 -14.99 6.01
N LEU A 11 27.59 -16.09 5.28
CA LEU A 11 27.44 -16.15 3.82
C LEU A 11 26.05 -16.58 3.33
N PHE A 12 25.06 -16.75 4.21
CA PHE A 12 23.72 -17.22 3.83
C PHE A 12 22.63 -16.13 3.75
N VAL A 13 22.97 -14.84 3.76
CA VAL A 13 21.99 -13.73 3.65
C VAL A 13 21.87 -13.18 2.22
N SER A 14 22.02 -14.01 1.19
CA SER A 14 21.78 -13.56 -0.19
C SER A 14 21.08 -14.63 -1.01
N CYS A 15 19.76 -14.69 -0.82
CA CYS A 15 18.79 -15.09 -1.83
C CYS A 15 17.41 -14.58 -1.40
N SER A 16 17.15 -13.29 -1.56
CA SER A 16 15.76 -12.89 -1.84
C SER A 16 15.64 -12.86 -3.35
N ASP A 17 14.88 -13.78 -3.92
CA ASP A 17 14.41 -13.64 -5.30
C ASP A 17 13.89 -12.21 -5.46
N ASN A 18 14.53 -11.44 -6.33
CA ASN A 18 14.32 -10.00 -6.50
C ASN A 18 13.00 -9.71 -7.24
N LYS A 19 11.99 -10.57 -7.08
CA LYS A 19 10.65 -10.43 -7.64
C LYS A 19 9.82 -9.54 -6.74
N VAL A 20 9.16 -8.56 -7.35
CA VAL A 20 8.21 -7.69 -6.67
C VAL A 20 7.09 -8.53 -6.05
N ASP A 21 6.80 -8.26 -4.78
CA ASP A 21 5.58 -8.75 -4.14
C ASP A 21 4.38 -7.93 -4.65
N GLU A 22 3.82 -8.36 -5.79
CA GLU A 22 2.70 -7.70 -6.43
C GLU A 22 1.51 -7.52 -5.50
N LYS A 23 1.23 -8.53 -4.66
CA LYS A 23 0.07 -8.49 -3.76
C LYS A 23 0.24 -7.36 -2.75
N ARG A 24 1.42 -7.27 -2.12
CA ARG A 24 1.75 -6.19 -1.18
C ARG A 24 1.69 -4.82 -1.85
N PHE A 25 2.21 -4.69 -3.08
CA PHE A 25 2.12 -3.46 -3.85
C PHE A 25 0.66 -3.04 -4.10
N TYR A 26 -0.17 -3.91 -4.67
CA TYR A 26 -1.55 -3.57 -5.03
C TYR A 26 -2.45 -3.35 -3.81
N ASP A 27 -2.22 -4.07 -2.71
CA ASP A 27 -2.91 -3.82 -1.44
C ASP A 27 -2.55 -2.44 -0.87
N MET A 28 -1.27 -2.05 -0.92
CA MET A 28 -0.84 -0.71 -0.52
C MET A 28 -1.38 0.37 -1.44
N TYR A 29 -1.31 0.17 -2.76
CA TYR A 29 -1.82 1.11 -3.76
C TYR A 29 -3.31 1.40 -3.55
N LYS A 30 -4.12 0.36 -3.29
CA LYS A 30 -5.54 0.48 -2.96
C LYS A 30 -5.78 1.33 -1.71
N GLU A 31 -5.06 1.08 -0.62
CA GLU A 31 -5.23 1.84 0.63
C GLU A 31 -4.83 3.30 0.50
N ILE A 32 -3.74 3.59 -0.23
CA ILE A 32 -3.35 4.98 -0.56
C ILE A 32 -4.48 5.68 -1.32
N LEU A 33 -5.07 5.01 -2.31
CA LEU A 33 -6.16 5.58 -3.10
C LEU A 33 -7.42 5.84 -2.24
N VAL A 34 -7.78 4.93 -1.34
CA VAL A 34 -8.90 5.13 -0.41
C VAL A 34 -8.64 6.36 0.47
N VAL A 35 -7.46 6.47 1.09
CA VAL A 35 -7.11 7.62 1.95
C VAL A 35 -7.22 8.93 1.19
N ARG A 36 -6.66 9.01 -0.03
CA ARG A 36 -6.71 10.22 -0.86
C ARG A 36 -8.09 10.56 -1.38
N LYS A 37 -8.94 9.56 -1.60
CA LYS A 37 -10.32 9.75 -2.05
C LYS A 37 -11.20 10.28 -0.92
N LEU A 38 -10.99 9.81 0.31
CA LEU A 38 -11.74 10.26 1.50
C LEU A 38 -11.22 11.60 2.05
N ASN A 39 -9.98 11.98 1.75
CA ASN A 39 -9.35 13.19 2.24
C ASN A 39 -8.79 13.98 1.05
N GLU A 40 -9.61 14.86 0.46
CA GLU A 40 -9.19 15.70 -0.67
C GLU A 40 -8.09 16.69 -0.27
N ASP A 41 -8.06 17.13 0.99
CA ASP A 41 -7.00 17.95 1.53
C ASP A 41 -5.70 17.14 1.67
N THR A 42 -4.73 17.49 0.84
CA THR A 42 -3.39 16.87 0.86
C THR A 42 -2.65 17.05 2.19
N ALA A 43 -2.91 18.13 2.93
CA ALA A 43 -2.30 18.35 4.25
C ALA A 43 -2.78 17.29 5.27
N VAL A 44 -4.00 16.78 5.09
CA VAL A 44 -4.56 15.67 5.88
C VAL A 44 -4.16 14.31 5.31
N ALA A 45 -4.23 14.12 3.99
CA ALA A 45 -3.98 12.82 3.36
C ALA A 45 -2.51 12.36 3.46
N ASN A 46 -1.56 13.28 3.33
CA ASN A 46 -0.13 12.96 3.34
C ASN A 46 0.37 12.30 4.64
N PRO A 47 0.08 12.83 5.85
CA PRO A 47 0.47 12.16 7.07
C PRO A 47 -0.20 10.79 7.22
N LEU A 48 -1.46 10.64 6.80
CA LEU A 48 -2.15 9.34 6.83
C LEU A 48 -1.47 8.30 5.92
N VAL A 49 -1.07 8.70 4.71
CA VAL A 49 -0.30 7.83 3.80
C VAL A 49 1.07 7.47 4.41
N LYS A 50 1.73 8.39 5.11
CA LYS A 50 2.99 8.10 5.82
C LYS A 50 2.81 7.06 6.92
N GLU A 51 1.71 7.12 7.66
CA GLU A 51 1.37 6.10 8.66
C GLU A 51 1.02 4.75 8.02
N LEU A 52 0.39 4.72 6.84
CA LEU A 52 0.16 3.49 6.09
C LEU A 52 1.47 2.78 5.72
N TYR A 53 2.47 3.51 5.21
CA TYR A 53 3.80 2.96 4.90
C TYR A 53 4.42 2.29 6.14
N LYS A 54 4.40 2.97 7.29
CA LYS A 54 4.89 2.42 8.56
C LYS A 54 4.13 1.17 8.98
N LYS A 55 2.79 1.23 8.99
CA LYS A 55 1.91 0.13 9.43
C LYS A 55 2.13 -1.15 8.62
N LYS A 56 2.42 -1.02 7.33
CA LYS A 56 2.66 -2.15 6.42
C LYS A 56 4.13 -2.54 6.31
N ASN A 57 5.01 -1.94 7.11
CA ASN A 57 6.45 -2.10 7.03
C ASN A 57 6.95 -1.96 5.57
N TYR A 58 6.43 -0.97 4.84
CA TYR A 58 6.68 -0.78 3.41
C TYR A 58 7.12 0.65 3.18
N SER A 59 8.38 0.86 2.81
CA SER A 59 8.90 2.22 2.61
C SER A 59 8.35 2.85 1.33
N GLN A 60 8.36 4.17 1.29
CA GLN A 60 7.95 4.92 0.10
C GLN A 60 8.90 4.65 -1.08
N GLU A 61 10.19 4.47 -0.79
CA GLU A 61 11.23 4.16 -1.76
C GLU A 61 11.03 2.77 -2.38
N GLU A 62 10.77 1.75 -1.56
CA GLU A 62 10.44 0.40 -2.05
C GLU A 62 9.15 0.41 -2.87
N PHE A 63 8.10 1.08 -2.39
CA PHE A 63 6.85 1.20 -3.14
C PHE A 63 7.04 1.88 -4.50
N LYS A 64 7.87 2.93 -4.55
CA LYS A 64 8.19 3.63 -5.80
C LYS A 64 9.01 2.74 -6.74
N LYS A 65 9.96 1.97 -6.22
CA LYS A 65 10.72 0.99 -7.01
C LYS A 65 9.79 -0.07 -7.61
N ASP A 66 8.93 -0.66 -6.78
CA ASP A 66 7.98 -1.68 -7.19
C ASP A 66 6.97 -1.15 -8.21
N TYR A 67 6.54 0.12 -8.08
CA TYR A 67 5.71 0.80 -9.07
C TYR A 67 6.37 0.75 -10.46
N PHE A 68 7.64 1.17 -10.57
CA PHE A 68 8.32 1.23 -11.86
C PHE A 68 8.60 -0.16 -12.42
N GLU A 69 8.96 -1.12 -11.56
CA GLU A 69 9.20 -2.49 -11.97
C GLU A 69 7.92 -3.14 -12.54
N LEU A 70 6.77 -2.92 -11.89
CA LEU A 70 5.48 -3.43 -12.37
C LEU A 70 4.95 -2.68 -13.58
N ALA A 71 5.22 -1.37 -13.68
CA ALA A 71 4.81 -0.56 -14.81
C ALA A 71 5.52 -0.91 -16.12
N ASN A 72 6.61 -1.70 -16.07
CA ASN A 72 7.29 -2.22 -17.26
C ASN A 72 6.36 -3.08 -18.14
N ASP A 73 5.48 -3.89 -17.54
CA ASP A 73 4.35 -4.50 -18.26
C ASP A 73 3.13 -3.57 -18.19
N SER A 74 3.16 -2.53 -19.02
CA SER A 74 2.15 -1.48 -19.05
C SER A 74 0.71 -2.01 -19.17
N LYS A 75 0.47 -3.04 -20.00
CA LYS A 75 -0.87 -3.58 -20.23
C LYS A 75 -1.42 -4.26 -18.98
N THR A 76 -0.63 -5.13 -18.35
CA THR A 76 -1.05 -5.81 -17.12
C THR A 76 -1.20 -4.82 -15.98
N PHE A 77 -0.27 -3.89 -15.85
CA PHE A 77 -0.27 -2.87 -14.81
C PHE A 77 -1.51 -1.98 -14.89
N ILE A 78 -1.81 -1.41 -16.07
CA ILE A 78 -2.98 -0.55 -16.28
C ILE A 78 -4.27 -1.31 -15.94
N ARG A 79 -4.41 -2.55 -16.43
CA ARG A 79 -5.60 -3.37 -16.14
C ARG A 79 -5.80 -3.59 -14.64
N LYS A 80 -4.73 -3.85 -13.88
CA LYS A 80 -4.81 -4.04 -12.42
C LYS A 80 -5.13 -2.74 -11.70
N VAL A 81 -4.47 -1.64 -12.05
CA VAL A 81 -4.72 -0.31 -11.47
C VAL A 81 -6.15 0.16 -11.72
N ASP A 82 -6.68 -0.04 -12.93
CA ASP A 82 -8.05 0.35 -13.26
C ASP A 82 -9.08 -0.50 -12.50
N SER A 83 -8.82 -1.80 -12.35
CA SER A 83 -9.64 -2.66 -11.49
C SER A 83 -9.64 -2.18 -10.03
N ILE A 84 -8.48 -1.75 -9.51
CA ILE A 84 -8.38 -1.21 -8.15
C ILE A 84 -9.16 0.10 -8.03
N ARG A 85 -9.06 0.99 -9.02
CA ARG A 85 -9.81 2.26 -9.03
C ARG A 85 -11.32 2.05 -8.95
N ALA A 86 -11.85 1.07 -9.68
CA ALA A 86 -13.26 0.71 -9.61
C ALA A 86 -13.66 0.25 -8.19
N VAL A 87 -12.87 -0.64 -7.59
CA VAL A 87 -13.10 -1.10 -6.20
C VAL A 87 -13.02 0.04 -5.18
N VAL A 88 -12.04 0.94 -5.34
CA VAL A 88 -11.88 2.11 -4.47
C VAL A 88 -13.11 3.01 -4.56
N TYR A 89 -13.62 3.27 -5.76
CA TYR A 89 -14.83 4.07 -5.97
C TYR A 89 -16.03 3.51 -5.19
N ASP A 90 -16.28 2.19 -5.31
CA ASP A 90 -17.38 1.55 -4.59
C ASP A 90 -17.15 1.57 -3.07
N THR A 91 -15.91 1.33 -2.65
CA THR A 91 -15.52 1.33 -1.23
C THR A 91 -15.76 2.70 -0.60
N THR A 92 -15.29 3.79 -1.22
CA THR A 92 -15.44 5.13 -0.66
C THR A 92 -16.88 5.60 -0.66
N LYS A 93 -17.65 5.26 -1.70
CA LYS A 93 -19.09 5.54 -1.75
C LYS A 93 -19.86 4.88 -0.59
N ASN A 94 -19.51 3.64 -0.26
CA ASN A 94 -20.13 2.93 0.86
C ASN A 94 -19.74 3.55 2.21
N ILE A 95 -18.48 3.95 2.39
CA ILE A 95 -18.02 4.63 3.60
C ILE A 95 -18.79 5.95 3.80
N GLU A 96 -18.87 6.78 2.76
CA GLU A 96 -19.61 8.05 2.82
C GLU A 96 -21.09 7.87 3.15
N LYS A 97 -21.71 6.82 2.60
CA LYS A 97 -23.12 6.49 2.89
C LYS A 97 -23.30 6.13 4.38
N ASN A 98 -22.44 5.27 4.91
CA ASN A 98 -22.52 4.82 6.30
C ASN A 98 -22.29 5.98 7.28
N THR A 99 -21.31 6.86 7.03
CA THR A 99 -21.09 8.06 7.85
C THR A 99 -22.33 8.94 7.90
N LYS A 100 -23.00 9.17 6.76
CA LYS A 100 -24.25 9.98 6.70
C LYS A 100 -25.44 9.33 7.41
N GLU A 101 -25.48 8.01 7.52
CA GLU A 101 -26.52 7.28 8.24
C GLU A 101 -26.26 7.30 9.76
N GLU A 102 -25.01 7.21 10.19
CA GLU A 102 -24.61 7.35 11.60
C GLU A 102 -24.89 8.75 12.15
N ASP A 103 -24.61 9.81 11.37
CA ASP A 103 -24.88 11.20 11.75
C ASP A 103 -26.38 11.50 11.91
N LYS A 104 -27.25 10.84 11.14
CA LYS A 104 -28.71 10.99 11.25
C LYS A 104 -29.30 10.29 12.47
N ASN A 105 -28.64 9.24 12.96
CA ASN A 105 -29.10 8.44 14.09
C ASN A 105 -28.57 8.96 15.45
N THR A 106 -27.68 9.96 15.45
CA THR A 106 -27.05 10.51 16.67
C THR A 106 -27.52 11.93 17.04
N SER A 107 -28.42 12.56 16.27
CA SER A 107 -29.03 13.84 16.68
C SER A 107 -30.18 13.60 17.68
N PRO A 108 -30.08 14.06 18.94
CA PRO A 108 -31.19 13.97 19.88
C PRO A 108 -32.32 14.93 19.44
N ASN A 109 -33.56 14.45 19.47
CA ASN A 109 -34.75 15.31 19.50
C ASN A 109 -34.72 16.24 20.72
#